data_AF-A0A351Y9J4-F1
#
_entry.id   AF-A0A351Y9J4-F1
#
_cell.length_a   1.000
_cell.length_b   1.000
_cell.length_c   1.000
_cell.angle_alpha   90.00
_cell.angle_beta   90.00
_cell.angle_gamma   90.00
#
_symmetry.space_group_name_H-M   'P 1'
#
loop_
_entity.id
_entity.type
_entity.pdbx_description
1 polymer ?
#
loop_
_entity_poly.entity_id
_entity_poly.type
_entity_poly.pdbx_seq_one_letter_code
_entity_poly.pdbx_strand_id
1 'polypeptide(L)'
;TGQGLDDLLDAIETTADMMELKANPNRYAIGTVLEANLDKGEGPKATLLVQNGTLNHSDYVVVGNIYGKIRKMTDENGKTLNSAGPSTPVSVTGLSSVPSAGDRFMAFPTEKEAKEIALKRALETQAKERSRSAALSLEDLNNLVNAGKIKDINVLIKADTDGSAKALQSSLEKLSNDQVKVKVLSASAGAINDSDLLLAEASNAIIYAYNIRPTAQIQAKADEKKIQIRPHRIIYEIIEEMEKAMKGLYTKEKVEEVTGQAEVRHIYKISHVGTVAGSYVTSGNLEANEKVRVLRDGVIIYEGELAGLKRFKDDVKEVREGYECGLSIKNFNDIKEGDIIEGYRLTEKK
;
A
#
# COMPACT_ATOMS: atom_id res chain seq x y z
N THR A 1 10.13 38.98 4.09
CA THR A 1 10.50 39.94 5.15
C THR A 1 11.53 39.36 6.11
N GLY A 2 11.61 38.05 6.35
CA GLY A 2 12.68 37.45 7.17
C GLY A 2 12.64 37.83 8.66
N GLN A 3 11.55 38.45 9.11
CA GLN A 3 11.32 38.86 10.49
C GLN A 3 10.93 37.65 11.34
N GLY A 4 11.36 37.62 12.61
CA GLY A 4 11.01 36.60 13.60
C GLY A 4 11.91 35.35 13.61
N LEU A 5 13.03 35.35 12.87
CA LEU A 5 14.00 34.25 12.91
C LEU A 5 14.75 34.17 14.23
N ASP A 6 15.14 35.32 14.79
CA ASP A 6 15.83 35.39 16.08
C ASP A 6 14.92 34.88 17.20
N ASP A 7 13.66 35.34 17.25
CA ASP A 7 12.66 34.86 18.23
C ASP A 7 12.41 33.34 18.14
N LEU A 8 12.43 32.77 16.93
CA LEU A 8 12.27 31.34 16.72
C LEU A 8 13.51 30.57 17.19
N LEU A 9 14.71 31.08 16.91
CA LEU A 9 15.96 30.47 17.37
C LEU A 9 16.01 30.44 18.89
N ASP A 10 15.69 31.56 19.54
CA ASP A 10 15.64 31.69 21.00
C ASP A 10 14.63 30.69 21.61
N ALA A 11 13.45 30.53 20.98
CA ALA A 11 12.45 29.58 21.43
C ALA A 11 12.92 28.12 21.33
N ILE A 12 13.64 27.77 20.26
CA ILE A 12 14.20 26.43 20.06
C ILE A 12 15.31 26.15 21.08
N GLU A 13 16.24 27.09 21.28
CA GLU A 13 17.33 26.97 22.25
C GLU A 13 16.79 26.83 23.68
N THR A 14 15.84 27.69 24.07
CA THR A 14 15.19 27.64 25.38
C THR A 14 14.50 26.29 25.62
N THR A 15 13.80 25.77 24.61
CA THR A 15 13.13 24.46 24.70
C THR A 15 14.15 23.33 24.84
N ALA A 16 15.25 23.36 24.06
CA ALA A 16 16.30 22.35 24.11
C ALA A 16 16.99 22.32 25.48
N ASP A 17 17.26 23.49 26.07
CA ASP A 17 17.84 23.62 27.41
C ASP A 17 16.90 23.04 28.48
N MET A 18 15.61 23.32 28.41
CA MET A 18 14.60 22.76 29.32
C MET A 18 14.49 21.23 29.23
N MET A 19 14.77 20.64 28.06
CA MET A 19 14.69 19.19 27.84
C MET A 19 15.93 18.43 28.30
N GLU A 20 17.02 19.12 28.68
CA GLU A 20 18.31 18.54 29.09
C GLU A 20 18.82 17.41 28.17
N LEU A 21 18.79 17.64 26.86
CA LEU A 21 19.18 16.64 25.87
C LEU A 21 20.63 16.17 26.06
N LYS A 22 20.84 14.86 26.21
CA LYS A 22 22.16 14.24 26.48
C LYS A 22 22.50 13.16 25.47
N ALA A 23 23.75 13.14 25.01
CA ALA A 23 24.33 12.08 24.20
C ALA A 23 25.77 11.79 24.65
N ASN A 24 26.23 10.55 24.47
CA ASN A 24 27.59 10.15 24.81
C ASN A 24 28.40 9.95 23.52
N PRO A 25 29.34 10.85 23.16
CA PRO A 25 30.15 10.69 21.96
C PRO A 25 31.23 9.59 22.08
N ASN A 26 31.56 9.14 23.31
CA ASN A 26 32.68 8.23 23.60
C ASN A 26 32.29 6.75 23.45
N ARG A 27 31.48 6.43 22.44
CA ARG A 27 31.03 5.07 22.13
C ARG A 27 30.75 4.93 20.63
N TYR A 28 30.56 3.70 20.18
CA TYR A 28 30.12 3.44 18.81
C TYR A 28 28.78 4.09 18.50
N ALA A 29 28.68 4.62 17.28
CA ALA A 29 27.50 5.31 16.80
C ALA A 29 26.24 4.44 16.81
N ILE A 30 25.14 5.04 17.19
CA ILE A 30 23.77 4.54 17.05
C ILE A 30 22.94 5.67 16.48
N GLY A 31 22.04 5.34 15.56
CA GLY A 31 21.13 6.33 15.01
C GLY A 31 20.13 5.74 14.04
N THR A 32 19.66 6.57 13.14
CA THR A 32 18.57 6.23 12.22
C THR A 32 18.89 6.69 10.80
N VAL A 33 18.43 5.94 9.80
CA VAL A 33 18.45 6.33 8.39
C VAL A 33 17.39 7.39 8.14
N LEU A 34 17.78 8.56 7.63
CA LEU A 34 16.84 9.59 7.19
C LEU A 34 16.30 9.29 5.79
N GLU A 35 17.22 8.97 4.88
CA GLU A 35 16.93 8.67 3.48
C GLU A 35 18.01 7.74 2.91
N ALA A 36 17.68 7.01 1.86
CA ALA A 36 18.61 6.12 1.19
C ALA A 36 18.23 5.95 -0.28
N ASN A 37 19.25 5.83 -1.13
CA ASN A 37 19.09 5.67 -2.57
C ASN A 37 20.28 4.92 -3.17
N LEU A 38 20.12 4.44 -4.41
CA LEU A 38 21.21 3.86 -5.18
C LEU A 38 21.85 4.94 -6.05
N ASP A 39 23.10 5.30 -5.76
CA ASP A 39 23.87 6.23 -6.57
C ASP A 39 24.55 5.50 -7.74
N LYS A 40 24.50 6.09 -8.95
CA LYS A 40 24.98 5.47 -10.19
C LYS A 40 26.51 5.32 -10.27
N GLY A 41 27.29 5.90 -9.35
CA GLY A 41 28.74 5.76 -9.29
C GLY A 41 29.27 5.25 -7.95
N GLU A 42 28.63 5.64 -6.84
CA GLU A 42 29.12 5.30 -5.50
C GLU A 42 28.42 4.06 -4.87
N GLY A 43 27.39 3.52 -5.53
CA GLY A 43 26.61 2.38 -5.05
C GLY A 43 25.57 2.78 -4.00
N PRO A 44 25.21 1.88 -3.07
CA PRO A 44 24.23 2.20 -2.02
C PRO A 44 24.69 3.38 -1.16
N LYS A 45 23.88 4.43 -1.13
CA LYS A 45 24.10 5.65 -0.37
C LYS A 45 22.96 5.87 0.62
N ALA A 46 23.30 6.30 1.82
CA ALA A 46 22.32 6.58 2.86
C ALA A 46 22.72 7.82 3.67
N THR A 47 21.75 8.64 4.03
CA THR A 47 21.94 9.74 4.99
C THR A 47 21.55 9.23 6.37
N LEU A 48 22.52 9.15 7.28
CA LEU A 48 22.36 8.67 8.64
C LEU A 48 22.35 9.85 9.61
N LEU A 49 21.41 9.86 10.56
CA LEU A 49 21.45 10.78 11.70
C LEU A 49 22.07 10.06 12.90
N VAL A 50 23.26 10.49 13.33
CA VAL A 50 23.92 9.95 14.52
C VAL A 50 23.19 10.51 15.76
N GLN A 51 22.59 9.64 16.57
CA GLN A 51 21.85 10.06 17.77
C GLN A 51 22.69 9.92 19.04
N ASN A 52 23.61 8.96 19.06
CA ASN A 52 24.49 8.69 20.19
C ASN A 52 25.79 8.04 19.69
N GLY A 53 26.91 8.24 20.38
CA GLY A 53 28.22 7.80 19.93
C GLY A 53 28.80 8.63 18.78
N THR A 54 29.92 8.15 18.23
CA THR A 54 30.62 8.77 17.11
C THR A 54 30.80 7.74 15.99
N LEU A 55 30.42 8.11 14.77
CA LEU A 55 30.60 7.29 13.57
C LEU A 55 31.89 7.71 12.89
N ASN A 56 32.79 6.76 12.64
CA ASN A 56 34.07 7.04 12.00
C ASN A 56 34.15 6.43 10.59
N HIS A 57 35.01 7.02 9.78
CA HIS A 57 35.40 6.41 8.52
C HIS A 57 35.97 5.00 8.78
N SER A 58 35.63 4.03 7.93
CA SER A 58 35.99 2.62 8.07
C SER A 58 35.34 1.84 9.22
N ASP A 59 34.40 2.43 9.96
CA ASP A 59 33.56 1.67 10.89
C ASP A 59 32.73 0.62 10.14
N TYR A 60 32.47 -0.50 10.81
CA TYR A 60 31.50 -1.49 10.35
C TYR A 60 30.14 -1.11 10.91
N VAL A 61 29.13 -1.02 10.06
CA VAL A 61 27.77 -0.66 10.47
C VAL A 61 26.81 -1.77 10.13
N VAL A 62 25.85 -1.98 11.03
CA VAL A 62 24.64 -2.75 10.76
C VAL A 62 23.48 -1.77 10.69
N VAL A 63 22.74 -1.79 9.60
CA VAL A 63 21.54 -0.98 9.37
C VAL A 63 20.39 -1.95 9.14
N GLY A 64 19.38 -2.01 10.01
CA GLY A 64 18.33 -3.04 9.88
C GLY A 64 18.92 -4.47 9.85
N ASN A 65 18.73 -5.18 8.73
CA ASN A 65 19.29 -6.52 8.42
C ASN A 65 20.50 -6.48 7.47
N ILE A 66 20.97 -5.31 7.08
CA ILE A 66 22.12 -5.12 6.19
C ILE A 66 23.36 -4.76 7.00
N TYR A 67 24.53 -5.06 6.47
CA TYR A 67 25.80 -4.62 7.05
C TYR A 67 26.71 -4.05 5.96
N GLY A 68 27.70 -3.27 6.37
CA GLY A 68 28.70 -2.73 5.46
C GLY A 68 29.85 -2.07 6.21
N LYS A 69 30.88 -1.72 5.45
CA LYS A 69 32.00 -0.92 5.95
C LYS A 69 31.88 0.46 5.34
N ILE A 70 31.91 1.50 6.18
CA ILE A 70 31.84 2.88 5.73
C ILE A 70 33.06 3.20 4.87
N ARG A 71 32.84 3.49 3.58
CA ARG A 71 33.90 3.82 2.61
C ARG A 71 34.14 5.31 2.47
N LYS A 72 33.09 6.10 2.64
CA LYS A 72 33.11 7.55 2.51
C LYS A 72 32.00 8.12 3.38
N MET A 73 32.29 9.26 3.99
CA MET A 73 31.33 10.05 4.75
C MET A 73 31.40 11.49 4.25
N THR A 74 30.25 12.13 4.02
CA THR A 74 30.18 13.54 3.65
C THR A 74 29.12 14.27 4.45
N ASP A 75 29.34 15.56 4.70
CA ASP A 75 28.36 16.48 5.27
C ASP A 75 27.31 16.93 4.23
N GLU A 76 26.37 17.76 4.66
CA GLU A 76 25.32 18.35 3.82
C GLU A 76 25.86 19.25 2.69
N ASN A 77 27.10 19.72 2.81
CA ASN A 77 27.79 20.54 1.80
C ASN A 77 28.66 19.68 0.86
N GLY A 78 28.65 18.35 1.02
CA GLY A 78 29.44 17.41 0.24
C GLY A 78 30.92 17.32 0.63
N LYS A 79 31.32 17.97 1.73
CA LYS A 79 32.69 17.89 2.25
C LYS A 79 32.92 16.56 2.95
N THR A 80 34.08 15.96 2.73
CA THR A 80 34.41 14.67 3.34
C THR A 80 34.64 14.80 4.84
N LEU A 81 34.06 13.89 5.61
CA LEU A 81 34.19 13.79 7.07
C LEU A 81 34.96 12.53 7.47
N ASN A 82 35.80 12.64 8.51
CA ASN A 82 36.46 11.49 9.11
C ASN A 82 35.69 10.91 10.30
N SER A 83 34.87 11.74 10.95
CA SER A 83 34.05 11.39 12.11
C SER A 83 32.77 12.23 12.14
N ALA A 84 31.66 11.64 12.59
CA ALA A 84 30.39 12.32 12.82
C ALA A 84 29.88 12.01 14.24
N GLY A 85 29.72 13.06 15.06
CA GLY A 85 29.25 12.94 16.45
C GLY A 85 27.73 12.97 16.57
N PRO A 86 27.18 12.97 17.79
CA PRO A 86 25.74 13.07 18.01
C PRO A 86 25.12 14.31 17.36
N SER A 87 23.85 14.19 16.95
CA SER A 87 23.06 15.21 16.25
C SER A 87 23.59 15.60 14.87
N THR A 88 24.55 14.87 14.31
CA THR A 88 25.12 15.16 12.99
C THR A 88 24.50 14.25 11.93
N PRO A 89 23.88 14.81 10.87
CA PRO A 89 23.54 14.05 9.67
C PRO A 89 24.82 13.78 8.85
N VAL A 90 24.98 12.55 8.39
CA VAL A 90 26.14 12.16 7.59
C VAL A 90 25.71 11.26 6.45
N SER A 91 26.10 11.63 5.23
CA SER A 91 25.87 10.80 4.05
C SER A 91 26.99 9.78 3.92
N VAL A 92 26.64 8.50 3.82
CA VAL A 92 27.58 7.39 3.81
C VAL A 92 27.41 6.48 2.61
N THR A 93 28.51 5.85 2.19
CA THR A 93 28.52 4.79 1.18
C THR A 93 29.33 3.58 1.68
N GLY A 94 29.16 2.44 1.01
CA GLY A 94 29.83 1.18 1.37
C GLY A 94 28.95 0.16 2.09
N LEU A 95 27.64 0.41 2.12
CA LEU A 95 26.63 -0.57 2.54
C LEU A 95 26.47 -1.66 1.47
N SER A 96 26.12 -2.88 1.89
CA SER A 96 25.91 -4.01 0.97
C SER A 96 24.66 -3.87 0.10
N SER A 97 23.66 -3.13 0.56
CA SER A 97 22.45 -2.77 -0.18
C SER A 97 21.87 -1.44 0.33
N VAL A 98 20.82 -0.96 -0.32
CA VAL A 98 20.13 0.28 0.08
C VAL A 98 19.26 -0.02 1.31
N PRO A 99 19.48 0.62 2.47
CA PRO A 99 18.63 0.45 3.65
C PRO A 99 17.28 1.16 3.48
N SER A 100 16.32 0.89 4.38
CA SER A 100 15.05 1.61 4.40
C SER A 100 15.15 2.89 5.24
N ALA A 101 14.43 3.94 4.85
CA ALA A 101 14.27 5.11 5.70
C ALA A 101 13.60 4.71 7.03
N GLY A 102 14.10 5.24 8.14
CA GLY A 102 13.67 4.86 9.49
C GLY A 102 14.38 3.64 10.08
N ASP A 103 15.20 2.91 9.31
CA ASP A 103 15.99 1.82 9.86
C ASP A 103 16.98 2.33 10.91
N ARG A 104 17.12 1.59 12.00
CA ARG A 104 18.12 1.89 13.03
C ARG A 104 19.46 1.33 12.59
N PHE A 105 20.53 2.09 12.81
CA PHE A 105 21.89 1.63 12.61
C PHE A 105 22.71 1.61 13.91
N MET A 106 23.74 0.78 13.91
CA MET A 106 24.75 0.70 14.96
C MET A 106 26.11 0.40 14.35
N ALA A 107 27.15 1.10 14.82
CA ALA A 107 28.54 0.85 14.47
C ALA A 107 29.16 -0.23 15.38
N PHE A 108 30.14 -0.95 14.84
CA PHE A 108 30.81 -2.08 15.47
C PHE A 108 32.32 -2.02 15.25
N PRO A 109 33.12 -2.55 16.20
CA PRO A 109 34.58 -2.59 16.09
C PRO A 109 35.07 -3.53 14.99
N THR A 110 34.34 -4.59 14.69
CA THR A 110 34.79 -5.65 13.79
C THR A 110 33.71 -6.05 12.79
N GLU A 111 34.15 -6.44 11.59
CA GLU A 111 33.27 -6.97 10.54
C GLU A 111 32.52 -8.21 11.03
N LYS A 112 33.21 -9.06 11.81
CA LYS A 112 32.66 -10.33 12.31
C LYS A 112 31.42 -10.09 13.16
N GLU A 113 31.49 -9.18 14.13
CA GLU A 113 30.35 -8.84 14.99
C GLU A 113 29.19 -8.24 14.19
N ALA A 114 29.48 -7.29 13.29
CA ALA A 114 28.47 -6.68 12.43
C ALA A 114 27.77 -7.73 11.56
N LYS A 115 28.54 -8.62 10.95
CA LYS A 115 28.04 -9.68 10.07
C LYS A 115 27.21 -10.72 10.83
N GLU A 116 27.63 -11.16 12.01
CA GLU A 116 26.87 -12.09 12.84
C GLU A 116 25.51 -11.51 13.26
N ILE A 117 25.48 -10.23 13.66
CA ILE A 117 24.24 -9.55 14.05
C ILE A 117 23.31 -9.36 12.85
N ALA A 118 23.84 -8.93 11.70
CA ALA A 118 23.06 -8.76 10.49
C ALA A 118 22.49 -10.11 9.99
N LEU A 119 23.30 -11.17 9.97
CA LEU A 119 22.86 -12.51 9.58
C LEU A 119 21.80 -13.06 10.54
N LYS A 120 21.97 -12.88 11.85
CA LYS A 120 20.97 -13.29 12.84
C LYS A 120 19.64 -12.56 12.60
N ARG A 121 19.67 -11.23 12.38
CA ARG A 121 18.47 -10.46 12.06
C ARG A 121 17.84 -10.90 10.74
N ALA A 122 18.64 -11.15 9.71
CA ALA A 122 18.15 -11.64 8.42
C ALA A 122 17.49 -13.02 8.55
N LEU A 123 18.08 -13.93 9.33
CA LEU A 123 17.50 -15.24 9.62
C LEU A 123 16.22 -15.14 10.47
N GLU A 124 16.16 -14.25 11.46
CA GLU A 124 14.94 -13.98 12.24
C GLU A 124 13.83 -13.39 11.36
N THR A 125 14.17 -12.48 10.43
CA THR A 125 13.23 -11.94 9.44
C THR A 125 12.75 -13.05 8.50
N GLN A 126 13.65 -13.86 7.94
CA GLN A 126 13.29 -15.00 7.09
C GLN A 126 12.50 -16.08 7.83
N ALA A 127 12.79 -16.33 9.11
CA ALA A 127 12.05 -17.27 9.94
C ALA A 127 10.66 -16.72 10.29
N LYS A 128 10.53 -15.41 10.51
CA LYS A 128 9.23 -14.74 10.63
C LYS A 128 8.45 -14.83 9.33
N GLU A 129 9.09 -14.60 8.18
CA GLU A 129 8.50 -14.76 6.85
C GLU A 129 8.09 -16.21 6.56
N ARG A 130 8.90 -17.20 6.94
CA ARG A 130 8.57 -18.64 6.82
C ARG A 130 7.51 -19.10 7.83
N SER A 131 7.47 -18.53 9.03
CA SER A 131 6.39 -18.81 9.99
C SER A 131 5.07 -18.12 9.63
N ARG A 132 5.12 -17.12 8.72
CA ARG A 132 3.97 -16.47 8.10
C ARG A 132 3.45 -17.19 6.85
N SER A 133 4.06 -18.31 6.43
CA SER A 133 3.63 -19.06 5.24
C SER A 133 2.42 -19.97 5.46
N ALA A 134 1.62 -19.74 6.50
CA ALA A 134 0.27 -20.26 6.58
C ALA A 134 -0.66 -19.06 6.71
N ALA A 135 -1.29 -18.69 5.60
CA ALA A 135 -2.37 -17.71 5.59
C ALA A 135 -3.43 -18.15 6.61
N LEU A 136 -3.56 -17.40 7.70
CA LEU A 136 -4.60 -17.63 8.71
C LEU A 136 -5.94 -17.29 8.07
N SER A 137 -6.84 -18.27 8.04
CA SER A 137 -8.22 -18.06 7.63
C SER A 137 -9.00 -17.36 8.73
N LEU A 138 -10.18 -16.83 8.39
CA LEU A 138 -11.08 -16.23 9.37
C LEU A 138 -11.61 -17.25 10.41
N GLU A 139 -11.62 -18.54 10.08
CA GLU A 139 -11.91 -19.62 11.02
C GLU A 139 -10.79 -19.76 12.07
N ASP A 140 -9.54 -19.65 11.65
CA ASP A 140 -8.39 -19.66 12.57
C ASP A 140 -8.38 -18.42 13.48
N LEU A 141 -8.81 -17.28 12.92
CA LEU A 141 -9.01 -16.03 13.67
C LEU A 141 -10.10 -16.14 14.74
N ASN A 142 -11.08 -17.03 14.60
CA ASN A 142 -12.17 -17.26 15.55
C ASN A 142 -11.69 -18.13 16.73
N ASN A 143 -10.90 -19.16 16.45
CA ASN A 143 -10.29 -20.01 17.49
C ASN A 143 -9.31 -19.24 18.39
N LEU A 144 -8.63 -18.23 17.84
CA LEU A 144 -7.68 -17.40 18.57
C LEU A 144 -8.34 -16.31 19.44
N VAL A 145 -9.53 -15.82 19.07
CA VAL A 145 -10.29 -14.82 19.85
C VAL A 145 -10.85 -15.43 21.13
N ASN A 146 -11.32 -16.69 21.08
CA ASN A 146 -11.76 -17.44 22.26
C ASN A 146 -10.62 -17.70 23.28
N ALA A 147 -9.35 -17.48 22.88
CA ALA A 147 -8.17 -17.71 23.71
C ALA A 147 -7.60 -16.44 24.39
N GLY A 148 -8.25 -15.28 24.29
CA GLY A 148 -7.94 -14.09 25.11
C GLY A 148 -6.59 -13.40 24.85
N LYS A 149 -6.06 -13.44 23.62
CA LYS A 149 -4.85 -12.68 23.23
C LYS A 149 -5.20 -11.35 22.55
N ILE A 150 -4.52 -10.27 22.93
CA ILE A 150 -4.61 -8.95 22.28
C ILE A 150 -4.34 -9.12 20.78
N LYS A 151 -5.27 -8.64 19.95
CA LYS A 151 -5.27 -8.87 18.50
C LYS A 151 -5.07 -7.57 17.75
N ASP A 152 -4.01 -7.50 16.94
CA ASP A 152 -3.79 -6.41 15.98
C ASP A 152 -4.47 -6.77 14.65
N ILE A 153 -5.35 -5.90 14.14
CA ILE A 153 -5.94 -5.97 12.81
C ILE A 153 -5.21 -4.96 11.92
N ASN A 154 -4.39 -5.46 11.01
CA ASN A 154 -3.65 -4.62 10.07
C ASN A 154 -4.52 -4.28 8.86
N VAL A 155 -4.51 -3.01 8.46
CA VAL A 155 -5.34 -2.48 7.38
C VAL A 155 -4.50 -1.63 6.43
N LEU A 156 -4.75 -1.76 5.14
CA LEU A 156 -4.27 -0.87 4.09
C LEU A 156 -5.46 -0.19 3.43
N ILE A 157 -5.33 1.10 3.16
CA ILE A 157 -6.40 1.91 2.56
C ILE A 157 -5.92 2.46 1.22
N LYS A 158 -6.70 2.17 0.18
CA LYS A 158 -6.61 2.84 -1.11
C LYS A 158 -7.90 3.56 -1.39
N ALA A 159 -7.81 4.83 -1.75
CA ALA A 159 -8.98 5.66 -2.06
C ALA A 159 -8.78 6.47 -3.33
N ASP A 160 -9.87 6.96 -3.91
CA ASP A 160 -9.84 7.86 -5.05
C ASP A 160 -9.05 9.17 -4.77
N THR A 161 -9.15 9.69 -3.56
CA THR A 161 -8.45 10.91 -3.12
C THR A 161 -7.78 10.72 -1.76
N ASP A 162 -6.70 11.47 -1.51
CA ASP A 162 -5.98 11.41 -0.24
C ASP A 162 -6.85 11.88 0.95
N GLY A 163 -7.82 12.76 0.68
CA GLY A 163 -8.79 13.21 1.69
C GLY A 163 -9.66 12.05 2.17
N SER A 164 -10.23 11.27 1.24
CA SER A 164 -11.00 10.06 1.55
C SER A 164 -10.15 9.02 2.31
N ALA A 165 -8.90 8.80 1.87
CA ALA A 165 -7.99 7.86 2.52
C ALA A 165 -7.70 8.24 3.98
N LYS A 166 -7.38 9.51 4.24
CA LYS A 166 -7.10 10.02 5.60
C LYS A 166 -8.34 10.04 6.49
N ALA A 167 -9.50 10.39 5.94
CA ALA A 167 -10.77 10.37 6.68
C ALA A 167 -11.12 8.94 7.14
N LEU A 168 -10.94 7.96 6.25
CA LEU A 168 -11.16 6.55 6.57
C LEU A 168 -10.13 6.05 7.60
N GLN A 169 -8.85 6.40 7.45
CA GLN A 169 -7.81 6.06 8.42
C GLN A 169 -8.19 6.51 9.83
N SER A 170 -8.51 7.80 10.01
CA SER A 170 -8.86 8.34 11.33
C SER A 170 -10.10 7.67 11.92
N SER A 171 -11.06 7.31 11.06
CA SER A 171 -12.30 6.64 11.49
C SER A 171 -12.05 5.20 11.95
N LEU A 172 -11.21 4.45 11.24
CA LEU A 172 -10.88 3.06 11.59
C LEU A 172 -9.98 2.95 12.82
N GLU A 173 -9.00 3.85 12.97
CA GLU A 173 -8.11 3.85 14.14
C GLU A 173 -8.89 4.12 15.44
N LYS A 174 -9.93 4.98 15.39
CA LYS A 174 -10.83 5.27 16.53
C LYS A 174 -11.63 4.07 17.02
N LEU A 175 -11.80 3.02 16.20
CA LEU A 175 -12.52 1.81 16.61
C LEU A 175 -11.70 0.95 17.58
N SER A 176 -10.37 1.15 17.63
CA SER A 176 -9.47 0.39 18.50
C SER A 176 -9.87 0.43 19.97
N ASN A 177 -9.75 -0.69 20.67
CA ASN A 177 -9.98 -0.80 22.10
C ASN A 177 -8.92 -1.69 22.77
N ASP A 178 -9.05 -1.92 24.08
CA ASP A 178 -8.05 -2.66 24.87
C ASP A 178 -7.90 -4.14 24.46
N GLN A 179 -8.88 -4.71 23.76
CA GLN A 179 -8.87 -6.12 23.32
C GLN A 179 -8.42 -6.27 21.86
N VAL A 180 -8.80 -5.33 20.99
CA VAL A 180 -8.52 -5.37 19.55
C VAL A 180 -8.03 -4.00 19.09
N LYS A 181 -6.83 -3.97 18.50
CA LYS A 181 -6.23 -2.75 17.94
C LYS A 181 -6.32 -2.76 16.42
N VAL A 182 -6.88 -1.72 15.84
CA VAL A 182 -6.90 -1.52 14.38
C VAL A 182 -5.69 -0.67 14.02
N LYS A 183 -4.82 -1.21 13.16
CA LYS A 183 -3.58 -0.55 12.73
C LYS A 183 -3.61 -0.31 11.23
N VAL A 184 -3.72 0.96 10.84
CA VAL A 184 -3.61 1.36 9.44
C VAL A 184 -2.13 1.49 9.08
N LEU A 185 -1.66 0.62 8.18
CA LEU A 185 -0.25 0.55 7.78
C LEU A 185 0.09 1.54 6.67
N SER A 186 -0.88 1.82 5.80
CA SER A 186 -0.78 2.80 4.72
C SER A 186 -2.17 3.26 4.33
N ALA A 187 -2.31 4.56 4.09
CA ALA A 187 -3.51 5.18 3.55
C ALA A 187 -3.09 6.16 2.46
N SER A 188 -3.43 5.85 1.21
CA SER A 188 -2.98 6.64 0.06
C SER A 188 -4.03 6.68 -1.04
N ALA A 189 -3.98 7.73 -1.86
CA ALA A 189 -4.76 7.78 -3.08
C ALA A 189 -4.22 6.86 -4.18
N GLY A 190 -5.10 6.47 -5.11
CA GLY A 190 -4.74 5.80 -6.35
C GLY A 190 -4.90 4.28 -6.33
N ALA A 191 -4.76 3.69 -7.52
CA ALA A 191 -5.02 2.26 -7.75
C ALA A 191 -4.11 1.35 -6.90
N ILE A 192 -4.59 0.14 -6.65
CA ILE A 192 -3.85 -0.91 -5.94
C ILE A 192 -2.76 -1.44 -6.87
N ASN A 193 -1.52 -1.48 -6.38
CA ASN A 193 -0.37 -1.99 -7.13
C ASN A 193 0.32 -3.17 -6.41
N ASP A 194 1.35 -3.72 -7.05
CA ASP A 194 2.11 -4.87 -6.52
C ASP A 194 2.80 -4.60 -5.17
N SER A 195 3.24 -3.36 -4.92
CA SER A 195 3.83 -2.99 -3.64
C SER A 195 2.80 -3.00 -2.51
N ASP A 196 1.55 -2.63 -2.81
CA ASP A 196 0.46 -2.70 -1.85
C ASP A 196 0.11 -4.15 -1.52
N LEU A 197 0.07 -5.02 -2.53
CA LEU A 197 -0.11 -6.48 -2.33
C LEU A 197 1.03 -7.06 -1.49
N LEU A 198 2.28 -6.69 -1.79
CA LEU A 198 3.44 -7.16 -1.05
C LEU A 198 3.39 -6.72 0.43
N LEU A 199 3.01 -5.47 0.69
CA LEU A 199 2.87 -4.96 2.04
C LEU A 199 1.71 -5.66 2.79
N ALA A 200 0.60 -5.90 2.09
CA ALA A 200 -0.55 -6.63 2.62
C ALA A 200 -0.19 -8.06 3.01
N GLU A 201 0.54 -8.76 2.13
CA GLU A 201 1.05 -10.10 2.36
C GLU A 201 2.02 -10.14 3.54
N ALA A 202 3.04 -9.27 3.53
CA ALA A 202 4.08 -9.24 4.56
C ALA A 202 3.50 -8.94 5.95
N SER A 203 2.42 -8.16 6.02
CA SER A 203 1.82 -7.69 7.27
C SER A 203 0.52 -8.39 7.63
N ASN A 204 0.06 -9.35 6.82
CA ASN A 204 -1.26 -9.99 6.96
C ASN A 204 -2.40 -8.94 7.09
N ALA A 205 -2.39 -7.95 6.20
CA ALA A 205 -3.32 -6.82 6.22
C ALA A 205 -4.46 -7.00 5.22
N ILE A 206 -5.64 -6.49 5.57
CA ILE A 206 -6.78 -6.39 4.66
C ILE A 206 -6.66 -5.07 3.89
N ILE A 207 -6.90 -5.10 2.58
CA ILE A 207 -6.92 -3.90 1.74
C ILE A 207 -8.36 -3.42 1.59
N TYR A 208 -8.69 -2.24 2.14
CA TYR A 208 -9.93 -1.54 1.82
C TYR A 208 -9.71 -0.59 0.64
N ALA A 209 -10.51 -0.78 -0.41
CA ALA A 209 -10.48 0.02 -1.62
C ALA A 209 -11.73 0.90 -1.71
N TYR A 210 -11.61 2.16 -1.34
CA TYR A 210 -12.71 3.12 -1.36
C TYR A 210 -12.82 3.79 -2.73
N ASN A 211 -13.91 3.54 -3.44
CA ASN A 211 -14.14 4.03 -4.80
C ASN A 211 -13.04 3.60 -5.80
N ILE A 212 -12.35 2.49 -5.49
CA ILE A 212 -11.26 1.92 -6.28
C ILE A 212 -11.51 0.43 -6.47
N ARG A 213 -11.14 -0.09 -7.65
CA ARG A 213 -11.12 -1.53 -7.93
C ARG A 213 -9.72 -2.03 -8.23
N PRO A 214 -9.39 -3.26 -7.82
CA PRO A 214 -8.19 -3.93 -8.32
C PRO A 214 -8.37 -4.25 -9.81
N THR A 215 -7.27 -4.18 -10.56
CA THR A 215 -7.24 -4.73 -11.92
C THR A 215 -7.32 -6.26 -11.88
N ALA A 216 -7.71 -6.91 -12.98
CA ALA A 216 -7.79 -8.37 -13.04
C ALA A 216 -6.45 -9.05 -12.65
N GLN A 217 -5.31 -8.45 -13.04
CA GLN A 217 -3.99 -8.95 -12.68
C GLN A 217 -3.71 -8.83 -11.17
N ILE A 218 -4.11 -7.72 -10.55
CA ILE A 218 -3.95 -7.50 -9.11
C ILE A 218 -4.88 -8.43 -8.33
N GLN A 219 -6.13 -8.61 -8.79
CA GLN A 219 -7.08 -9.52 -8.15
C GLN A 219 -6.57 -10.97 -8.21
N ALA A 220 -6.11 -11.44 -9.38
CA ALA A 220 -5.56 -12.79 -9.51
C ALA A 220 -4.35 -13.03 -8.60
N LYS A 221 -3.44 -12.05 -8.49
CA LYS A 221 -2.30 -12.11 -7.56
C LYS A 221 -2.74 -12.09 -6.10
N ALA A 222 -3.76 -11.29 -5.78
CA ALA A 222 -4.32 -11.25 -4.43
C ALA A 222 -4.95 -12.59 -4.04
N ASP A 223 -5.69 -13.23 -4.96
CA ASP A 223 -6.30 -14.54 -4.75
C ASP A 223 -5.24 -15.64 -4.57
N GLU A 224 -4.19 -15.64 -5.39
CA GLU A 224 -3.04 -16.56 -5.27
C GLU A 224 -2.37 -16.43 -3.90
N LYS A 225 -2.15 -15.19 -3.45
CA LYS A 225 -1.50 -14.85 -2.18
C LYS A 225 -2.45 -14.85 -0.99
N LYS A 226 -3.74 -15.14 -1.20
CA LYS A 226 -4.81 -15.11 -0.19
C LYS A 226 -4.94 -13.76 0.53
N ILE A 227 -4.67 -12.66 -0.17
CA ILE A 227 -4.85 -11.29 0.31
C ILE A 227 -6.30 -10.87 0.07
N GLN A 228 -6.96 -10.35 1.09
CA GLN A 228 -8.32 -9.82 0.94
C GLN A 228 -8.30 -8.37 0.45
N ILE A 229 -8.89 -8.14 -0.72
CA ILE A 229 -9.20 -6.81 -1.23
C ILE A 229 -10.71 -6.59 -1.13
N ARG A 230 -11.11 -5.54 -0.41
CA ARG A 230 -12.51 -5.21 -0.16
C ARG A 230 -12.85 -3.87 -0.79
N PRO A 231 -13.45 -3.86 -1.98
CA PRO A 231 -13.92 -2.64 -2.62
C PRO A 231 -15.23 -2.16 -1.98
N HIS A 232 -15.31 -0.88 -1.64
CA HIS A 232 -16.50 -0.25 -1.08
C HIS A 232 -16.78 1.10 -1.72
N ARG A 233 -18.05 1.52 -1.66
CA ARG A 233 -18.51 2.83 -2.15
C ARG A 233 -18.90 3.78 -1.03
N ILE A 234 -19.17 3.26 0.16
CA ILE A 234 -19.69 4.02 1.29
C ILE A 234 -18.76 3.82 2.49
N ILE A 235 -18.22 4.91 3.03
CA ILE A 235 -17.27 4.88 4.16
C ILE A 235 -17.89 4.19 5.39
N TYR A 236 -19.17 4.42 5.65
CA TYR A 236 -19.88 3.80 6.78
C TYR A 236 -19.96 2.28 6.71
N GLU A 237 -20.04 1.70 5.51
CA GLU A 237 -20.05 0.24 5.34
C GLU A 237 -18.71 -0.37 5.76
N ILE A 238 -17.60 0.30 5.44
CA ILE A 238 -16.25 -0.12 5.85
C ILE A 238 -16.13 -0.09 7.38
N ILE A 239 -16.59 0.99 8.00
CA ILE A 239 -16.57 1.17 9.47
C ILE A 239 -17.42 0.07 10.13
N GLU A 240 -18.64 -0.15 9.66
CA GLU A 240 -19.55 -1.17 10.20
C GLU A 240 -18.98 -2.58 10.04
N GLU A 241 -18.35 -2.87 8.90
CA GLU A 241 -17.70 -4.14 8.64
C GLU A 241 -16.52 -4.38 9.60
N MET A 242 -15.67 -3.37 9.80
CA MET A 242 -14.58 -3.44 10.78
C MET A 242 -15.12 -3.68 12.18
N GLU A 243 -16.17 -2.97 12.60
CA GLU A 243 -16.81 -3.19 13.90
C GLU A 243 -17.34 -4.63 14.07
N LYS A 244 -17.98 -5.17 13.03
CA LYS A 244 -18.49 -6.55 13.03
C LYS A 244 -17.35 -7.57 13.12
N ALA A 245 -16.26 -7.34 12.37
CA ALA A 245 -15.05 -8.15 12.42
C ALA A 245 -14.42 -8.12 13.82
N MET A 246 -14.40 -6.95 14.48
CA MET A 246 -13.93 -6.80 15.87
C MET A 246 -14.84 -7.52 16.88
N LYS A 247 -16.15 -7.58 16.62
CA LYS A 247 -17.16 -8.26 17.46
C LYS A 247 -17.29 -9.76 17.16
N GLY A 248 -16.57 -10.28 16.15
CA GLY A 248 -16.63 -11.69 15.75
C GLY A 248 -17.95 -12.11 15.08
N LEU A 249 -18.77 -11.15 14.64
CA LEU A 249 -20.07 -11.41 14.01
C LEU A 249 -19.92 -11.42 12.48
N TYR A 250 -20.02 -12.59 11.85
CA TYR A 250 -20.04 -12.71 10.39
C TYR A 250 -21.47 -12.64 9.83
N THR A 251 -21.72 -11.64 8.98
CA THR A 251 -22.85 -11.65 8.03
C THR A 251 -22.35 -12.19 6.69
N LYS A 252 -23.09 -13.13 6.09
CA LYS A 252 -22.75 -13.76 4.79
C LYS A 252 -22.40 -12.72 3.73
N GLU A 253 -21.29 -12.91 3.04
CA GLU A 253 -20.80 -12.01 1.99
C GLU A 253 -21.59 -12.20 0.70
N LYS A 254 -22.09 -11.08 0.14
CA LYS A 254 -22.46 -10.99 -1.27
C LYS A 254 -21.19 -10.72 -2.04
N VAL A 255 -20.74 -11.70 -2.82
CA VAL A 255 -19.55 -11.59 -3.66
C VAL A 255 -19.98 -11.07 -5.02
N GLU A 256 -19.31 -10.04 -5.53
CA GLU A 256 -19.47 -9.62 -6.90
C GLU A 256 -18.56 -10.48 -7.79
N GLU A 257 -19.17 -11.27 -8.66
CA GLU A 257 -18.48 -12.07 -9.66
C GLU A 257 -18.44 -11.29 -10.97
N VAL A 258 -17.24 -11.04 -11.49
CA VAL A 258 -17.05 -10.43 -12.81
C VAL A 258 -17.37 -11.47 -13.87
N THR A 259 -18.25 -11.13 -14.79
CA THR A 259 -18.73 -12.04 -15.85
C THR A 259 -18.01 -11.82 -17.17
N GLY A 260 -17.67 -10.58 -17.50
CA GLY A 260 -16.88 -10.26 -18.69
C GLY A 260 -16.45 -8.79 -18.78
N GLN A 261 -15.50 -8.53 -19.66
CA GLN A 261 -15.01 -7.19 -19.97
C GLN A 261 -15.03 -6.93 -21.47
N ALA A 262 -15.39 -5.72 -21.87
CA ALA A 262 -15.32 -5.25 -23.25
C ALA A 262 -14.67 -3.88 -23.33
N GLU A 263 -13.77 -3.71 -24.30
CA GLU A 263 -13.10 -2.45 -24.58
C GLU A 263 -13.88 -1.67 -25.64
N VAL A 264 -14.18 -0.40 -25.36
CA VAL A 264 -14.87 0.49 -26.30
C VAL A 264 -13.88 0.96 -27.37
N ARG A 265 -14.16 0.61 -28.63
CA ARG A 265 -13.30 0.98 -29.77
C ARG A 265 -13.88 2.11 -30.60
N HIS A 266 -15.20 2.17 -30.73
CA HIS A 266 -15.89 3.18 -31.52
C HIS A 266 -17.19 3.61 -30.89
N ILE A 267 -17.58 4.87 -31.12
CA ILE A 267 -18.83 5.42 -30.58
C ILE A 267 -19.76 5.82 -31.71
N TYR A 268 -20.99 5.32 -31.63
CA TYR A 268 -22.09 5.67 -32.53
C TYR A 268 -23.14 6.45 -31.76
N LYS A 269 -23.58 7.59 -32.31
CA LYS A 269 -24.71 8.35 -31.77
C LYS A 269 -25.93 8.08 -32.62
N ILE A 270 -26.94 7.44 -32.05
CA ILE A 270 -28.18 7.07 -32.74
C ILE A 270 -29.34 7.89 -32.17
N SER A 271 -30.08 8.56 -33.05
CA SER A 271 -31.27 9.33 -32.69
C SER A 271 -32.29 8.41 -31.99
N HIS A 272 -32.83 8.83 -30.84
CA HIS A 272 -33.78 8.10 -29.97
C HIS A 272 -33.23 6.95 -29.12
N VAL A 273 -32.03 6.43 -29.42
CA VAL A 273 -31.39 5.35 -28.63
C VAL A 273 -30.28 5.88 -27.73
N GLY A 274 -29.63 6.99 -28.12
CA GLY A 274 -28.52 7.59 -27.37
C GLY A 274 -27.16 7.12 -27.89
N THR A 275 -26.19 7.01 -26.99
CA THR A 275 -24.82 6.60 -27.31
C THR A 275 -24.70 5.08 -27.31
N VAL A 276 -24.23 4.52 -28.41
CA VAL A 276 -23.94 3.09 -28.58
C VAL A 276 -22.44 2.92 -28.74
N ALA A 277 -21.83 2.12 -27.88
CA ALA A 277 -20.42 1.79 -27.90
C ALA A 277 -20.18 0.51 -28.72
N GLY A 278 -19.50 0.65 -29.85
CA GLY A 278 -18.89 -0.46 -30.57
C GLY A 278 -17.69 -0.97 -29.79
N SER A 279 -17.82 -2.17 -29.25
CA SER A 279 -16.89 -2.73 -28.26
C SER A 279 -16.41 -4.11 -28.66
N TYR A 280 -15.23 -4.48 -28.18
CA TYR A 280 -14.63 -5.80 -28.38
C TYR A 280 -14.53 -6.51 -27.02
N VAL A 281 -15.13 -7.70 -26.89
CA VAL A 281 -15.10 -8.44 -25.62
C VAL A 281 -13.71 -9.04 -25.41
N THR A 282 -12.99 -8.53 -24.41
CA THR A 282 -11.60 -8.88 -24.10
C THR A 282 -11.48 -10.04 -23.13
N SER A 283 -12.49 -10.29 -22.29
CA SER A 283 -12.54 -11.46 -21.42
C SER A 283 -13.97 -11.84 -21.04
N GLY A 284 -14.23 -13.13 -20.80
CA GLY A 284 -15.51 -13.62 -20.28
C GLY A 284 -16.68 -13.47 -21.25
N ASN A 285 -17.87 -13.19 -20.73
CA ASN A 285 -19.07 -12.94 -21.52
C ASN A 285 -19.91 -11.79 -20.94
N LEU A 286 -20.53 -11.01 -21.82
CA LEU A 286 -21.52 -10.00 -21.45
C LEU A 286 -22.92 -10.48 -21.81
N GLU A 287 -23.84 -10.44 -20.85
CA GLU A 287 -25.24 -10.82 -21.03
C GLU A 287 -26.16 -9.59 -21.18
N ALA A 288 -27.27 -9.74 -21.91
CA ALA A 288 -28.27 -8.68 -22.02
C ALA A 288 -28.93 -8.41 -20.65
N ASN A 289 -29.14 -7.13 -20.31
CA ASN A 289 -29.65 -6.66 -19.00
C ASN A 289 -28.72 -6.95 -17.82
N GLU A 290 -27.45 -7.24 -18.09
CA GLU A 290 -26.46 -7.42 -17.04
C GLU A 290 -26.09 -6.09 -16.38
N LYS A 291 -25.74 -6.15 -15.08
CA LYS A 291 -25.15 -5.01 -14.39
C LYS A 291 -23.75 -4.77 -14.93
N VAL A 292 -23.49 -3.54 -15.33
CA VAL A 292 -22.21 -3.14 -15.90
C VAL A 292 -21.68 -1.90 -15.21
N ARG A 293 -20.36 -1.77 -15.22
CA ARG A 293 -19.67 -0.55 -14.84
C ARG A 293 -18.75 -0.11 -15.96
N VAL A 294 -18.59 1.19 -16.08
CA VAL A 294 -17.69 1.82 -17.05
C VAL A 294 -16.46 2.27 -16.29
N LEU A 295 -15.29 1.80 -16.74
CA LEU A 295 -14.00 2.15 -16.19
C LEU A 295 -13.24 3.00 -17.21
N ARG A 296 -12.65 4.10 -16.74
CA ARG A 296 -11.74 4.95 -17.50
C ARG A 296 -10.44 5.07 -16.72
N ASP A 297 -9.34 4.62 -17.31
CA ASP A 297 -8.03 4.56 -16.65
C ASP A 297 -8.07 3.80 -15.30
N GLY A 298 -8.93 2.78 -15.20
CA GLY A 298 -9.13 1.97 -13.99
C GLY A 298 -10.05 2.60 -12.93
N VAL A 299 -10.58 3.80 -13.15
CA VAL A 299 -11.54 4.47 -12.26
C VAL A 299 -12.97 4.20 -12.73
N ILE A 300 -13.87 3.82 -11.82
CA ILE A 300 -15.28 3.66 -12.14
C ILE A 300 -15.91 5.04 -12.37
N ILE A 301 -16.28 5.32 -13.61
CA ILE A 301 -16.97 6.57 -13.98
C ILE A 301 -18.49 6.43 -13.95
N TYR A 302 -19.01 5.21 -14.09
CA TYR A 302 -20.45 4.94 -14.01
C TYR A 302 -20.75 3.48 -13.65
N GLU A 303 -21.85 3.25 -12.92
CA GLU A 303 -22.42 1.92 -12.69
C GLU A 303 -23.89 1.94 -13.10
N GLY A 304 -24.31 0.91 -13.83
CA GLY A 304 -25.67 0.78 -14.29
C GLY A 304 -25.95 -0.60 -14.84
N GLU A 305 -26.83 -0.65 -15.83
CA GLU A 305 -27.27 -1.88 -16.47
C GLU A 305 -27.23 -1.68 -17.99
N LEU A 306 -26.93 -2.75 -18.72
CA LEU A 306 -27.02 -2.70 -20.19
C LEU A 306 -28.46 -2.39 -20.61
N ALA A 307 -28.61 -1.36 -21.44
CA ALA A 307 -29.87 -1.00 -22.09
C ALA A 307 -30.08 -1.82 -23.37
N GLY A 308 -29.01 -2.20 -24.05
CA GLY A 308 -29.06 -2.99 -25.26
C GLY A 308 -27.72 -3.67 -25.54
N LEU A 309 -27.79 -4.88 -26.09
CA LEU A 309 -26.65 -5.66 -26.51
C LEU A 309 -26.95 -6.26 -27.90
N LYS A 310 -26.16 -5.84 -28.89
CA LYS A 310 -26.35 -6.23 -30.29
C LYS A 310 -25.07 -6.81 -30.87
N ARG A 311 -25.20 -7.77 -31.78
CA ARG A 311 -24.13 -8.11 -32.73
C ARG A 311 -24.58 -7.71 -34.12
N PHE A 312 -23.77 -6.89 -34.78
CA PHE A 312 -24.15 -6.25 -36.03
C PHE A 312 -25.45 -5.45 -35.90
N LYS A 313 -26.58 -6.01 -36.36
CA LYS A 313 -27.90 -5.37 -36.27
C LYS A 313 -28.89 -6.10 -35.37
N ASP A 314 -28.54 -7.32 -34.94
CA ASP A 314 -29.46 -8.21 -34.23
C ASP A 314 -29.24 -8.11 -32.71
N ASP A 315 -30.34 -8.07 -31.95
CA ASP A 315 -30.30 -8.15 -30.49
C ASP A 315 -29.92 -9.56 -30.06
N VAL A 316 -28.96 -9.65 -29.14
CA VAL A 316 -28.41 -10.93 -28.68
C VAL A 316 -28.50 -11.04 -27.17
N LYS A 317 -28.62 -12.28 -26.68
CA LYS A 317 -28.68 -12.55 -25.24
C LYS A 317 -27.31 -12.53 -24.56
N GLU A 318 -26.27 -12.95 -25.27
CA GLU A 318 -24.91 -12.98 -24.77
C GLU A 318 -23.91 -12.69 -25.89
N VAL A 319 -22.77 -12.10 -25.53
CA VAL A 319 -21.60 -11.97 -26.38
C VAL A 319 -20.38 -12.48 -25.62
N ARG A 320 -19.66 -13.41 -26.23
CA ARG A 320 -18.48 -14.05 -25.65
C ARG A 320 -17.20 -13.33 -26.05
N GLU A 321 -16.15 -13.58 -25.28
CA GLU A 321 -14.77 -13.18 -25.59
C GLU A 321 -14.40 -13.45 -27.05
N GLY A 322 -13.66 -12.51 -27.64
CA GLY A 322 -13.17 -12.59 -29.01
C GLY A 322 -14.14 -12.07 -30.08
N TYR A 323 -15.33 -11.62 -29.68
CA TYR A 323 -16.33 -11.06 -30.61
C TYR A 323 -16.56 -9.56 -30.40
N GLU A 324 -16.93 -8.90 -31.49
CA GLU A 324 -17.42 -7.51 -31.48
C GLU A 324 -18.92 -7.44 -31.17
N CYS A 325 -19.31 -6.40 -30.44
CA CYS A 325 -20.69 -6.07 -30.12
C CYS A 325 -20.94 -4.57 -30.08
N GLY A 326 -22.20 -4.18 -30.22
CA GLY A 326 -22.70 -2.86 -29.89
C GLY A 326 -23.41 -2.93 -28.54
N LEU A 327 -23.03 -2.07 -27.60
CA LEU A 327 -23.64 -1.98 -26.28
C LEU A 327 -24.10 -0.56 -25.97
N SER A 328 -25.18 -0.44 -25.21
CA SER A 328 -25.65 0.83 -24.64
C SER A 328 -25.96 0.65 -23.16
N ILE A 329 -25.82 1.70 -22.38
CA ILE A 329 -25.98 1.66 -20.92
C ILE A 329 -27.17 2.53 -20.53
N LYS A 330 -28.04 2.00 -19.67
CA LYS A 330 -29.23 2.74 -19.20
C LYS A 330 -28.78 4.04 -18.52
N ASN A 331 -29.41 5.15 -18.89
CA ASN A 331 -29.19 6.48 -18.30
C ASN A 331 -27.74 7.00 -18.34
N PHE A 332 -26.89 6.48 -19.23
CA PHE A 332 -25.51 6.93 -19.37
C PHE A 332 -25.09 7.09 -20.83
N ASN A 333 -24.54 8.26 -21.17
CA ASN A 333 -24.16 8.61 -22.54
C ASN A 333 -22.70 9.10 -22.67
N ASP A 334 -21.96 9.32 -21.57
CA ASP A 334 -20.56 9.79 -21.61
C ASP A 334 -19.56 8.62 -21.72
N ILE A 335 -19.82 7.70 -22.65
CA ILE A 335 -18.89 6.62 -22.99
C ILE A 335 -17.84 7.19 -23.96
N LYS A 336 -16.56 6.89 -23.73
CA LYS A 336 -15.42 7.31 -24.56
C LYS A 336 -14.68 6.10 -25.14
N GLU A 337 -14.01 6.30 -26.27
CA GLU A 337 -13.11 5.28 -26.82
C GLU A 337 -11.97 5.02 -25.82
N GLY A 338 -11.64 3.75 -25.61
CA GLY A 338 -10.71 3.30 -24.57
C GLY A 338 -11.33 3.03 -23.20
N ASP A 339 -12.61 3.37 -22.99
CA ASP A 339 -13.31 2.94 -21.76
C ASP A 339 -13.45 1.41 -21.75
N ILE A 340 -13.37 0.81 -20.54
CA ILE A 340 -13.62 -0.61 -20.31
C ILE A 340 -15.00 -0.78 -19.69
N ILE A 341 -15.82 -1.65 -20.28
CA ILE A 341 -17.14 -2.03 -19.76
C ILE A 341 -16.98 -3.38 -19.08
N GLU A 342 -17.21 -3.43 -17.77
CA GLU A 342 -17.13 -4.65 -16.97
C GLU A 342 -18.51 -5.08 -16.50
N GLY A 343 -18.93 -6.28 -16.93
CA GLY A 343 -20.14 -6.96 -16.46
C GLY A 343 -19.91 -7.68 -15.15
N TYR A 344 -20.93 -7.70 -14.28
CA TYR A 344 -20.85 -8.39 -13.01
C TYR A 344 -22.21 -8.90 -12.50
N ARG A 345 -22.15 -9.92 -11.65
CA ARG A 345 -23.30 -10.49 -10.95
C ARG A 345 -23.04 -10.52 -9.45
N LEU A 346 -24.08 -10.28 -8.67
CA LEU A 346 -24.06 -10.47 -7.22
C LEU A 346 -24.38 -11.94 -6.93
N THR A 347 -23.41 -12.68 -6.40
CA THR A 347 -23.61 -14.06 -5.94
C THR A 347 -23.51 -14.13 -4.41
N GLU A 348 -24.33 -14.98 -3.81
CA GLU A 348 -24.24 -15.26 -2.37
C GLU A 348 -23.31 -16.46 -2.18
N LYS A 349 -22.22 -16.27 -1.43
CA LYS A 349 -21.34 -17.39 -1.07
C LYS A 349 -22.07 -18.24 -0.01
N LYS A 350 -22.24 -19.53 -0.27
CA LYS A 350 -22.94 -20.45 0.65
C LYS A 350 -22.22 -20.62 1.98
#